data_AF-A0A972ERS3-F1
#
_entry.id   AF-A0A972ERS3-F1
#
_cell.length_a   1.000
_cell.length_b   1.000
_cell.length_c   1.000
_cell.angle_alpha   90.00
_cell.angle_beta   90.00
_cell.angle_gamma   90.00
#
_symmetry.space_group_name_H-M   'P 1'
#
loop_
_entity.id
_entity.type
_entity.pdbx_description
1 polymer ?
#
loop_
_entity_poly.entity_id
_entity_poly.type
_entity_poly.pdbx_seq_one_letter_code
_entity_poly.pdbx_strand_id
1 'polypeptide(L)'
;MATSLKSHKASQTFWTNFVLIAICVLWMIPILGILITSFRPSEDIFRNGWWNVFPHKEDLEVSRVIIPESVDVDGPITLGGKTATFQEWQRGVQLEDGTKGTWYGNKRTRTIVISENKWVGFAT
;
A
#
# COMPACT_ATOMS: atom_id res chain seq x y z
N MET A 1 -41.44 -42.20 -17.57
CA MET A 1 -40.67 -41.33 -16.64
C MET A 1 -39.19 -41.56 -16.92
N ALA A 2 -38.54 -40.67 -17.68
CA ALA A 2 -37.10 -40.77 -17.96
C ALA A 2 -36.44 -39.50 -17.44
N THR A 3 -35.99 -39.55 -16.18
CA THR A 3 -35.31 -38.44 -15.52
C THR A 3 -33.90 -38.32 -16.11
N SER A 4 -33.59 -37.11 -16.58
CA SER A 4 -32.35 -36.73 -17.27
C SER A 4 -31.08 -37.12 -16.49
N LEU A 5 -30.41 -38.19 -16.94
CA LEU A 5 -29.08 -38.61 -16.48
C LEU A 5 -27.94 -37.78 -17.10
N LYS A 6 -28.24 -36.83 -17.99
CA LYS A 6 -27.22 -36.08 -18.76
C LYS A 6 -26.73 -34.80 -18.05
N SER A 7 -27.50 -34.31 -17.08
CA SER A 7 -27.19 -33.08 -16.33
C SER A 7 -25.95 -33.22 -15.42
N HIS A 8 -25.78 -34.38 -14.78
CA HIS A 8 -24.71 -34.60 -13.79
C HIS A 8 -23.30 -34.70 -14.40
N LYS A 9 -23.18 -35.20 -15.64
CA LYS A 9 -21.89 -35.31 -16.33
C LYS A 9 -21.37 -33.95 -16.82
N ALA A 10 -22.26 -33.11 -17.32
CA ALA A 10 -21.89 -31.79 -17.85
C ALA A 10 -21.44 -30.83 -16.74
N SER A 11 -22.12 -30.82 -15.58
CA SER A 11 -21.73 -30.01 -14.43
C SER A 11 -20.41 -30.47 -13.80
N GLN A 12 -20.17 -31.79 -13.75
CA GLN A 12 -18.91 -32.34 -13.24
C GLN A 12 -17.73 -31.99 -14.15
N THR A 13 -17.87 -32.11 -15.48
CA THR A 13 -16.80 -31.71 -16.42
C THR A 13 -16.51 -30.21 -16.37
N PHE A 14 -17.52 -29.36 -16.20
CA PHE A 14 -17.33 -27.93 -16.02
C PHE A 14 -16.49 -27.62 -14.78
N TRP A 15 -16.80 -28.23 -13.63
CA TRP A 15 -16.03 -28.06 -12.40
C TRP A 15 -14.58 -28.54 -12.54
N THR A 16 -14.36 -29.70 -13.16
CA THR A 16 -13.00 -30.20 -13.40
C THR A 16 -12.17 -29.25 -14.25
N ASN A 17 -12.74 -28.75 -15.36
CA ASN A 17 -12.06 -27.79 -16.23
C ASN A 17 -11.78 -26.47 -15.51
N PHE A 18 -12.73 -25.98 -14.71
CA PHE A 18 -12.55 -24.75 -13.92
C PHE A 18 -11.39 -24.88 -12.92
N VAL A 19 -11.34 -25.98 -12.17
CA VAL A 19 -10.25 -26.23 -11.21
C VAL A 19 -8.90 -26.35 -11.93
N LEU A 20 -8.86 -27.03 -13.08
CA LEU A 20 -7.65 -27.16 -13.88
C LEU A 20 -7.14 -25.79 -14.35
N ILE A 21 -8.03 -24.95 -14.89
CA ILE A 21 -7.70 -23.58 -15.32
C ILE A 21 -7.21 -22.75 -14.13
N ALA A 22 -7.86 -22.84 -12.97
CA ALA A 22 -7.45 -22.11 -11.78
C ALA A 22 -6.02 -22.49 -11.35
N ILE A 23 -5.70 -23.79 -11.33
CA ILE A 23 -4.34 -24.27 -11.02
C ILE A 23 -3.33 -23.76 -12.05
N CYS A 24 -3.65 -23.81 -13.35
CA CYS A 24 -2.79 -23.27 -14.39
C CYS A 24 -2.51 -21.77 -14.19
N VAL A 25 -3.54 -20.97 -13.89
CA VAL A 25 -3.37 -19.53 -13.63
C VAL A 25 -2.54 -19.28 -12.38
N LEU A 26 -2.80 -20.00 -11.29
CA LEU A 26 -2.02 -19.90 -10.06
C LEU A 26 -0.54 -20.22 -10.31
N TRP A 27 -0.26 -21.20 -11.17
CA TRP A 27 1.12 -21.56 -11.54
C TRP A 27 1.79 -20.55 -12.48
N MET A 28 1.03 -19.73 -13.21
CA MET A 28 1.58 -18.64 -14.02
C MET A 28 2.00 -17.40 -13.20
N ILE A 29 1.50 -17.25 -11.96
CA ILE A 29 1.84 -16.14 -11.07
C ILE A 29 3.36 -15.89 -10.93
N PRO A 30 4.22 -16.89 -10.65
CA PRO A 30 5.67 -16.66 -10.56
C PRO A 30 6.29 -16.20 -11.89
N ILE A 31 5.79 -16.70 -13.03
CA ILE A 31 6.29 -16.32 -14.36
C ILE A 31 5.95 -14.86 -14.66
N LEU A 32 4.70 -14.46 -14.36
CA LEU A 32 4.25 -13.08 -14.48
C LEU A 32 5.05 -12.15 -13.56
N GLY A 33 5.35 -12.59 -12.34
CA GLY A 33 6.19 -11.84 -11.41
C GLY A 33 7.57 -11.53 -12.00
N ILE A 34 8.26 -12.54 -12.54
CA ILE A 34 9.57 -12.37 -13.20
C ILE A 34 9.46 -11.40 -14.39
N LEU A 35 8.46 -11.60 -15.25
CA LEU A 35 8.23 -10.75 -16.42
C LEU A 35 8.02 -9.29 -16.03
N ILE A 36 7.18 -9.02 -15.03
CA ILE A 36 6.90 -7.66 -14.55
C ILE A 36 8.14 -7.03 -13.94
N THR A 37 8.89 -7.77 -13.12
CA THR A 37 10.14 -7.25 -12.53
C THR A 37 11.21 -6.92 -13.57
N SER A 38 11.20 -7.55 -14.76
CA SER A 38 12.16 -7.25 -15.83
C SER A 38 12.01 -5.85 -16.41
N PHE A 39 10.84 -5.23 -16.30
CA PHE A 39 10.58 -3.86 -16.78
C PHE A 39 10.72 -2.80 -15.67
N ARG A 40 10.96 -3.20 -14.43
CA ARG A 40 10.95 -2.33 -13.25
C ARG A 40 12.38 -1.88 -12.86
N PRO A 41 12.57 -0.63 -12.36
CA PRO A 41 13.85 -0.16 -11.84
C PRO A 41 14.37 -1.04 -10.68
N SER A 42 15.69 -1.21 -10.60
CA SER A 42 16.31 -2.11 -9.61
C SER A 42 16.10 -1.69 -8.15
N GLU A 43 16.04 -0.38 -7.88
CA GLU A 43 15.76 0.17 -6.53
C GLU A 43 14.41 -0.30 -5.96
N ASP A 44 13.50 -0.56 -6.88
CA ASP A 44 12.09 -0.73 -6.63
C ASP A 44 11.77 -2.20 -6.32
N ILE A 45 12.57 -3.12 -6.89
CA ILE A 45 12.56 -4.58 -6.65
C ILE A 45 12.81 -4.91 -5.17
N PHE A 46 13.66 -4.15 -4.48
CA PHE A 46 13.98 -4.39 -3.08
C PHE A 46 13.00 -3.73 -2.11
N ARG A 47 12.30 -2.68 -2.53
CA ARG A 47 11.41 -1.89 -1.66
C ARG A 47 10.02 -2.51 -1.54
N ASN A 48 9.46 -3.07 -2.61
CA ASN A 48 8.14 -3.69 -2.59
C ASN A 48 7.99 -4.80 -3.65
N GLY A 49 6.93 -5.61 -3.55
CA GLY A 49 6.70 -6.75 -4.45
C GLY A 49 6.28 -6.37 -5.87
N TRP A 50 6.39 -7.31 -6.82
CA TRP A 50 6.05 -7.09 -8.23
C TRP A 50 4.55 -6.78 -8.47
N TRP A 51 3.68 -7.17 -7.55
CA TRP A 51 2.23 -6.87 -7.61
C TRP A 51 1.91 -5.39 -7.39
N ASN A 52 2.88 -4.56 -7.01
CA ASN A 52 2.75 -3.11 -6.84
C ASN A 52 2.49 -2.34 -8.16
N VAL A 53 2.46 -3.04 -9.30
CA VAL A 53 2.08 -2.47 -10.60
C VAL A 53 0.59 -2.16 -10.71
N PHE A 54 -0.24 -2.83 -9.90
CA PHE A 54 -1.67 -2.55 -9.87
C PHE A 54 -1.94 -1.25 -9.11
N PRO A 55 -2.86 -0.39 -9.58
CA PRO A 55 -3.22 0.82 -8.88
C PRO A 55 -3.64 0.54 -7.43
N HIS A 56 -2.95 1.16 -6.49
CA HIS A 56 -3.24 1.05 -5.07
C HIS A 56 -3.04 2.39 -4.37
N LYS A 57 -3.40 2.44 -3.08
CA LYS A 57 -3.23 3.63 -2.24
C LYS A 57 -1.95 3.49 -1.42
N GLU A 58 -1.06 4.45 -1.58
CA GLU A 58 0.19 4.53 -0.82
C GLU A 58 0.28 5.89 -0.12
N ASP A 59 0.79 5.88 1.11
CA ASP A 59 1.09 7.10 1.86
C ASP A 59 2.43 7.65 1.35
N LEU A 60 2.37 8.52 0.34
CA LEU A 60 3.56 9.14 -0.24
C LEU A 60 4.03 10.30 0.63
N GLU A 61 5.30 10.32 0.97
CA GLU A 61 5.95 11.45 1.62
C GLU A 61 6.00 12.65 0.65
N VAL A 62 5.22 13.70 0.95
CA VAL A 62 5.13 14.91 0.11
C VAL A 62 6.02 16.03 0.65
N SER A 63 6.21 16.11 1.97
CA SER A 63 7.00 17.17 2.60
C SER A 63 7.60 16.76 3.94
N ARG A 64 8.76 17.31 4.27
CA ARG A 64 9.37 17.24 5.60
C ARG A 64 9.36 18.62 6.23
N VAL A 65 8.81 18.72 7.42
CA VAL A 65 8.83 19.95 8.21
C VAL A 65 9.80 19.76 9.38
N ILE A 66 10.81 20.62 9.42
CA ILE A 66 11.75 20.69 10.55
C ILE A 66 11.22 21.73 11.53
N ILE A 67 11.00 21.31 12.76
CA ILE A 67 10.51 22.17 13.83
C ILE A 67 11.68 23.02 14.36
N PRO A 68 11.58 24.36 14.32
CA PRO A 68 12.66 25.26 14.75
C PRO A 68 12.98 25.05 16.23
N GLU A 69 14.24 25.24 16.62
CA GLU A 69 14.75 24.91 17.97
C GLU A 69 14.00 25.61 19.11
N SER A 70 13.43 26.78 18.81
CA SER A 70 12.65 27.61 19.73
C SER A 70 11.32 27.02 20.19
N VAL A 71 10.80 26.00 19.50
CA VAL A 71 9.53 25.35 19.87
C VAL A 71 9.80 24.29 20.93
N ASP A 72 9.04 24.30 22.01
CA ASP A 72 9.10 23.23 23.00
C ASP A 72 8.50 21.94 22.41
N VAL A 73 9.35 20.92 22.25
CA VAL A 73 8.93 19.60 21.76
C VAL A 73 8.40 18.71 22.88
N ASP A 74 8.61 19.09 24.15
CA ASP A 74 8.08 18.40 25.31
C ASP A 74 6.59 18.67 25.54
N GLY A 75 6.13 19.85 25.10
CA GLY A 75 4.74 20.25 25.08
C GLY A 75 3.92 19.77 23.86
N PRO A 76 2.64 20.17 23.80
CA PRO A 76 1.79 19.94 22.65
C PRO A 76 2.28 20.75 21.43
N ILE A 77 2.41 20.09 20.29
CA ILE A 77 2.93 20.67 19.05
C ILE A 77 1.77 20.90 18.10
N THR A 78 1.64 22.14 17.61
CA THR A 78 0.63 22.53 16.63
C THR A 78 1.21 22.54 15.23
N LEU A 79 0.65 21.75 14.33
CA LEU A 79 1.04 21.70 12.93
C LEU A 79 -0.19 21.40 12.06
N GLY A 80 -0.40 22.18 10.99
CA GLY A 80 -1.52 21.98 10.07
C GLY A 80 -2.90 22.06 10.75
N GLY A 81 -3.08 23.02 11.67
CA GLY A 81 -4.31 23.23 12.42
C GLY A 81 -4.55 22.26 13.58
N LYS A 82 -3.75 21.19 13.68
CA LYS A 82 -3.91 20.18 14.73
C LYS A 82 -2.83 20.28 15.79
N THR A 83 -3.27 20.24 17.05
CA THR A 83 -2.39 20.23 18.21
C THR A 83 -2.36 18.83 18.80
N ALA A 84 -1.18 18.22 18.85
CA ALA A 84 -0.99 16.87 19.38
C ALA A 84 0.35 16.75 20.09
N THR A 85 0.45 15.77 20.98
CA THR A 85 1.68 15.44 21.71
C THR A 85 2.67 14.69 20.83
N PHE A 86 3.94 14.67 21.23
CA PHE A 86 4.98 13.90 20.54
C PHE A 86 4.60 12.43 20.29
N GLN A 87 3.99 11.76 21.29
CA GLN A 87 3.58 10.35 21.14
C GLN A 87 2.47 10.18 20.10
N GLU A 88 1.56 11.13 20.00
CA GLU A 88 0.51 11.11 18.99
C GLU A 88 1.10 11.39 17.60
N TRP A 89 2.00 12.36 17.47
CA TRP A 89 2.75 12.59 16.24
C TRP A 89 3.56 11.37 15.80
N GLN A 90 4.15 10.61 16.72
CA GLN A 90 4.82 9.35 16.40
C GLN A 90 3.87 8.26 15.90
N ARG A 91 2.61 8.24 16.40
CA ARG A 91 1.58 7.31 15.92
C ARG A 91 0.98 7.72 14.57
N GLY A 92 1.20 8.97 14.16
CA GLY A 92 0.65 9.55 12.94
C GLY A 92 -0.67 10.28 13.22
N VAL A 93 -0.72 11.53 12.79
CA VAL A 93 -1.82 12.46 13.05
C VAL A 93 -2.37 12.96 11.71
N GLN A 94 -3.67 12.80 11.48
CA GLN A 94 -4.35 13.39 10.32
C GLN A 94 -4.54 14.89 10.54
N LEU A 95 -4.03 15.71 9.63
CA LEU A 95 -4.15 17.17 9.57
C LEU A 95 -5.51 17.57 8.97
N GLU A 96 -5.86 18.86 9.06
CA GLU A 96 -7.11 19.39 8.53
C GLU A 96 -7.20 19.35 7.00
N ASP A 97 -6.05 19.35 6.32
CA ASP A 97 -5.94 19.21 4.86
C ASP A 97 -6.11 17.77 4.36
N GLY A 98 -6.29 16.80 5.27
CA GLY A 98 -6.42 15.37 4.96
C GLY A 98 -5.09 14.64 4.78
N THR A 99 -3.95 15.32 4.95
CA THR A 99 -2.62 14.69 4.98
C THR A 99 -2.33 14.11 6.36
N LYS A 100 -1.43 13.13 6.42
CA LYS A 100 -0.99 12.48 7.65
C LYS A 100 0.42 12.93 8.01
N GLY A 101 0.56 13.64 9.14
CA GLY A 101 1.86 14.01 9.69
C GLY A 101 2.35 12.95 10.67
N THR A 102 3.58 12.47 10.50
CA THR A 102 4.21 11.47 11.37
C THR A 102 5.59 11.94 11.82
N TRP A 103 5.90 11.81 13.11
CA TRP A 103 7.22 12.16 13.63
C TRP A 103 8.28 11.17 13.17
N TYR A 104 9.36 11.67 12.57
CA TYR A 104 10.46 10.83 12.10
C TYR A 104 11.48 10.57 13.21
N GLY A 105 11.52 9.33 13.72
CA GLY A 105 12.54 8.89 14.66
C GLY A 105 12.36 9.41 16.09
N ASN A 106 13.46 9.86 16.71
CA ASN A 106 13.48 10.31 18.10
C ASN A 106 12.98 11.76 18.23
N LYS A 107 12.47 12.16 19.39
CA LYS A 107 12.06 13.52 19.74
C LYS A 107 13.10 14.61 19.43
N ARG A 108 14.39 14.27 19.41
CA ARG A 108 15.48 15.20 19.07
C ARG A 108 15.65 15.44 17.57
N THR A 109 15.06 14.63 16.70
CA THR A 109 15.17 14.82 15.24
C THR A 109 14.42 16.06 14.78
N ARG A 110 13.36 16.45 15.50
CA ARG A 110 12.51 17.62 15.21
C ARG A 110 11.93 17.60 13.79
N THR A 111 11.76 16.41 13.21
CA THR A 111 11.28 16.26 11.83
C THR A 111 9.93 15.59 11.82
N ILE A 112 8.94 16.27 11.24
CA ILE A 112 7.62 15.69 10.95
C ILE A 112 7.54 15.46 9.44
N VAL A 113 7.27 14.21 9.07
CA VAL A 113 7.05 13.77 7.70
C VAL A 113 5.57 13.89 7.40
N ILE A 114 5.23 14.68 6.39
CA ILE A 114 3.87 14.83 5.88
C ILE A 114 3.70 13.84 4.73
N SER A 115 2.79 12.90 4.92
CA SER A 115 2.39 11.89 3.95
C SER A 115 0.98 12.14 3.44
N GLU A 116 0.77 11.96 2.14
CA GLU A 116 -0.53 12.09 1.50
C GLU A 116 -0.94 10.74 0.90
N ASN A 117 -2.18 10.32 1.14
CA ASN A 117 -2.69 9.06 0.61
C ASN A 117 -3.07 9.22 -0.87
N LYS A 118 -2.12 8.94 -1.77
CA LYS A 118 -2.33 9.05 -3.22
C LYS A 118 -2.53 7.69 -3.85
N TRP A 119 -3.34 7.69 -4.90
CA TRP A 119 -3.37 6.56 -5.83
C TRP A 119 -2.06 6.57 -6.59
N VAL A 120 -1.30 5.49 -6.47
CA VAL A 120 -0.10 5.27 -7.26
C VAL A 120 -0.35 4.03 -8.12
N GLY A 121 -0.07 4.17 -9.41
CA GLY A 121 -0.39 3.15 -10.39
C GLY A 121 0.00 3.66 -11.77
N PHE A 122 0.69 2.80 -12.52
CA PHE A 122 1.41 3.13 -13.76
C PHE A 122 2.44 4.24 -13.52
N ALA A 123 3.66 3.84 -13.18
CA ALA A 123 4.81 4.73 -13.19
C ALA A 123 4.87 5.44 -14.55
N THR A 124 4.64 6.75 -14.56
CA THR A 124 5.11 7.67 -15.61
C THR A 124 6.43 8.26 -15.17
#